data_AF-A0A4T2KPB3-F1
#
_entry.id   AF-A0A4T2KPB3-F1
#
_cell.length_a   1.000
_cell.length_b   1.000
_cell.length_c   1.000
_cell.angle_alpha   90.00
_cell.angle_beta   90.00
_cell.angle_gamma   90.00
#
_symmetry.space_group_name_H-M   'P 1'
#
loop_
_entity.id
_entity.type
_entity.pdbx_description
1 polymer ?
#
loop_
_entity_poly.entity_id
_entity_poly.type
_entity_poly.pdbx_seq_one_letter_code
_entity_poly.pdbx_strand_id
1 'polypeptide(L)' 'MIGVVTKADLASMEQISLVKCWLREAGAHNVLVTNAVNNHGVTELFALLHTEDVCR' A
#
# COMPACT_ATOMS: atom_id res chain seq x y z
N MET A 1 1.16 -11.15 -3.36
CA MET A 1 0.66 -10.00 -4.14
C MET A 1 0.49 -8.82 -3.19
N ILE A 2 1.10 -7.68 -3.52
CA ILE A 2 1.07 -6.45 -2.73
C ILE A 2 0.11 -5.46 -3.41
N GLY A 3 -0.84 -4.91 -2.66
CA GLY A 3 -1.70 -3.81 -3.10
C GLY A 3 -1.13 -2.48 -2.60
N VAL A 4 -1.04 -1.48 -3.46
CA VAL A 4 -0.52 -0.15 -3.10
C VAL A 4 -1.54 0.92 -3.44
N VAL A 5 -1.94 1.70 -2.44
CA VAL A 5 -2.76 2.91 -2.61
C VAL A 5 -1.83 4.10 -2.68
N THR A 6 -1.73 4.76 -3.83
CA THR A 6 -0.85 5.94 -4.01
C THR A 6 -1.63 7.24 -3.97
N LYS A 7 -0.96 8.36 -3.63
CA LYS A 7 -1.55 9.72 -3.55
C LYS A 7 -2.64 9.83 -2.48
N ALA A 8 -2.37 9.24 -1.31
CA ALA A 8 -3.34 9.18 -0.21
C ALA A 8 -3.75 10.56 0.35
N ASP A 9 -2.99 11.60 0.07
CA ASP A 9 -3.31 13.00 0.39
C ASP A 9 -4.55 13.55 -0.34
N LEU A 10 -4.93 12.94 -1.47
CA LEU A 10 -6.06 13.39 -2.28
C LEU A 10 -7.40 12.74 -1.90
N ALA A 11 -7.38 11.80 -0.96
CA ALA A 11 -8.55 10.99 -0.61
C ALA A 11 -8.86 11.06 0.88
N SER A 12 -10.15 10.95 1.23
CA SER A 12 -10.56 10.85 2.63
C SER A 12 -10.20 9.50 3.24
N MET A 13 -10.25 9.40 4.57
CA MET A 13 -9.99 8.12 5.25
C MET A 13 -11.02 7.05 4.88
N GLU A 14 -12.28 7.43 4.64
CA GLU A 14 -13.34 6.53 4.19
C GLU A 14 -13.04 5.96 2.80
N GLN A 15 -12.62 6.81 1.86
CA GLN A 15 -12.24 6.40 0.51
C GLN A 15 -11.02 5.46 0.54
N ILE A 16 -10.00 5.80 1.34
CA ILE A 16 -8.83 4.94 1.52
C ILE A 16 -9.22 3.59 2.13
N SER A 17 -10.11 3.58 3.12
CA SER A 17 -10.60 2.35 3.76
C SER A 17 -11.33 1.44 2.78
N LEU A 18 -12.20 2.02 1.94
CA LEU A 18 -12.93 1.27 0.90
C LEU A 18 -11.99 0.62 -0.11
N VAL A 19 -11.01 1.38 -0.63
CA VAL A 19 -10.03 0.86 -1.58
C VAL A 19 -9.16 -0.24 -0.94
N LYS A 20 -8.81 -0.12 0.34
CA LYS A 20 -8.12 -1.20 1.07
C LYS A 20 -8.92 -2.49 1.10
N CYS A 21 -10.24 -2.42 1.31
CA CYS A 21 -11.12 -3.59 1.27
C CYS A 21 -11.12 -4.23 -0.12
N TRP A 22 -11.29 -3.43 -1.18
CA TRP A 22 -11.27 -3.94 -2.56
C TRP A 22 -9.95 -4.60 -2.93
N LEU A 23 -8.81 -4.03 -2.52
CA LEU A 23 -7.50 -4.63 -2.77
C LEU A 23 -7.36 -5.99 -2.07
N ARG A 24 -7.88 -6.12 -0.85
CA ARG A 24 -7.89 -7.41 -0.13
C ARG A 24 -8.80 -8.43 -0.82
N GLU A 25 -9.98 -8.04 -1.25
CA GLU A 25 -10.92 -8.90 -2.00
C GLU A 25 -10.32 -9.34 -3.35
N ALA A 26 -9.47 -8.51 -3.97
CA ALA A 26 -8.71 -8.84 -5.17
C ALA A 26 -7.50 -9.76 -4.92
N GLY A 27 -7.23 -10.15 -3.66
CA GLY A 27 -6.15 -11.07 -3.29
C GLY A 27 -4.84 -10.40 -2.84
N ALA A 28 -4.83 -9.09 -2.60
CA ALA A 28 -3.69 -8.44 -1.98
C ALA A 28 -3.60 -8.83 -0.49
N HIS A 29 -2.51 -9.51 -0.14
CA HIS A 29 -2.27 -9.95 1.24
C HIS A 29 -1.70 -8.82 2.09
N ASN A 30 -0.83 -8.01 1.48
CA ASN A 30 -0.26 -6.81 2.05
C ASN A 30 -0.83 -5.61 1.31
N VAL A 31 -1.46 -4.68 2.04
CA VAL A 31 -1.99 -3.43 1.47
C VAL A 31 -1.32 -2.25 2.14
N LEU A 32 -0.60 -1.46 1.34
CA LEU A 32 0.15 -0.30 1.79
C LEU A 32 -0.48 0.98 1.25
N VAL A 33 -0.43 2.03 2.06
CA VAL A 33 -0.87 3.38 1.67
C VAL A 33 0.36 4.24 1.55
N THR A 34 0.50 4.92 0.43
CA THR A 34 1.65 5.78 0.17
C THR A 34 1.22 7.16 -0.27
N ASN A 35 2.04 8.13 0.14
CA ASN A 35 1.98 9.48 -0.35
C ASN A 35 3.41 9.93 -0.68
N ALA A 36 3.67 10.18 -1.96
CA ALA A 36 4.99 10.59 -2.44
C ALA A 36 5.34 12.03 -2.02
N VAL A 37 4.34 12.90 -1.81
CA VAL A 37 4.53 14.32 -1.45
C VAL A 37 5.21 14.46 -0.08
N ASN A 38 4.86 13.59 0.87
CA ASN A 38 5.43 13.58 2.22
C ASN A 38 6.22 12.30 2.56
N ASN A 39 6.50 11.49 1.54
CA ASN A 39 7.22 10.22 1.65
C ASN A 39 6.58 9.18 2.62
N HIS A 40 5.29 9.31 2.92
CA HIS A 40 4.58 8.36 3.79
C HIS A 40 4.48 6.99 3.12
N GLY A 41 4.76 5.92 3.89
CA GLY A 41 4.62 4.52 3.45
C GLY A 41 5.63 4.05 2.41
N VAL A 42 6.49 4.94 1.89
CA VAL A 42 7.47 4.60 0.85
C VAL A 42 8.57 3.70 1.41
N THR A 43 9.11 4.00 2.59
CA THR A 43 10.13 3.16 3.25
C THR A 43 9.59 1.77 3.59
N GLU A 44 8.34 1.69 4.06
CA GLU A 44 7.67 0.41 4.36
C GLU A 44 7.48 -0.43 3.09
N LEU A 45 7.07 0.20 1.99
CA LEU A 45 6.97 -0.45 0.69
C LEU A 45 8.32 -1.02 0.23
N PHE A 46 9.41 -0.26 0.36
CA PHE A 46 10.73 -0.78 0.03
C PHE A 46 11.13 -1.95 0.93
N ALA A 47 10.96 -1.84 2.24
CA ALA A 47 11.29 -2.93 3.16
C ALA A 47 10.53 -4.23 2.83
N LEU A 48 9.26 -4.11 2.45
CA LEU A 48 8.41 -5.24 2.10
C LEU A 48 8.88 -5.91 0.79
N LEU A 49 9.22 -5.11 -0.23
CA LEU A 49 9.78 -5.64 -1.49
C LEU A 49 11.13 -6.36 -1.27
N HIS A 50 12.02 -5.77 -0.46
CA HIS A 50 13.31 -6.41 -0.16
C HIS A 50 13.13 -7.72 0.63
N THR A 51 12.09 -7.83 1.46
CA THR A 51 11.78 -9.07 2.18
C THR A 51 11.24 -10.15 1.23
N GLU A 52 10.40 -9.79 0.26
CA GLU A 52 9.92 -10.74 -0.76
C GLU A 52 11.05 -11.20 -1.70
N ASP A 53 12.06 -10.36 -1.98
CA ASP A 53 13.24 -10.75 -2.77
C ASP A 53 14.18 -11.72 -2.02
N VAL A 54 14.34 -11.57 -0.70
CA VAL A 54 15.21 -12.45 0.11
C VAL A 54 14.59 -13.84 0.35
N CYS A 55 13.26 -13.93 0.35
CA CYS A 55 12.51 -15.18 0.60
C CYS A 55 12.20 -15.99 -0.66
N ARG A 56 12.82 -15.65 -1.80
CA ARG A 56 12.61 -16.29 -3.11
C ARG A 56 13.81 -17.15 -3.52
#